data_AF-A0A3D5B4Q6-F1
#
_entry.id   AF-A0A3D5B4Q6-F1
#
_cell.length_a   1.000
_cell.length_b   1.000
_cell.length_c   1.000
_cell.angle_alpha   90.00
_cell.angle_beta   90.00
_cell.angle_gamma   90.00
#
_symmetry.space_group_name_H-M   'P 1'
#
loop_
_entity.id
_entity.type
_entity.pdbx_description
1 polymer ?
#
loop_
_entity_poly.entity_id
_entity_poly.type
_entity_poly.pdbx_seq_one_letter_code
_entity_poly.pdbx_strand_id
1 'polypeptide(L)'
;MEVDMEKGAIRWVLDIVKTVVIAVLISMVLALVFALIVKAANVSENAISYVNQGIKIVSMLIAALIAFKRGGKGGWIKGLVSGLLYVITSFTVFSLIAGDFTFEDLTWMDFLTGAAVGVICGVIAVNVKKSEKNT
;
A
#
# COMPACT_ATOMS: atom_id res chain seq x y z
N MET A 1 -11.01 -18.37 25.90
CA MET A 1 -10.47 -16.99 25.94
C MET A 1 -9.10 -16.90 25.28
N GLU A 2 -8.09 -17.68 25.70
CA GLU A 2 -6.74 -17.63 25.12
C GLU A 2 -6.72 -17.96 23.61
N VAL A 3 -7.43 -19.01 23.19
CA VAL A 3 -7.51 -19.46 21.79
C VAL A 3 -8.19 -18.44 20.85
N ASP A 4 -9.13 -17.64 21.35
CA ASP A 4 -9.81 -16.63 20.53
C ASP A 4 -8.96 -15.36 20.34
N MET A 5 -8.14 -15.02 21.34
CA MET A 5 -7.18 -13.92 21.28
C MET A 5 -6.10 -14.20 20.24
N GLU A 6 -5.55 -15.42 20.22
CA GLU A 6 -4.51 -15.84 19.28
C GLU A 6 -4.99 -15.78 17.82
N LYS A 7 -6.20 -16.28 17.55
CA LYS A 7 -6.83 -16.22 16.22
C LYS A 7 -7.03 -14.79 15.74
N GLY A 8 -7.37 -13.87 16.64
CA GLY A 8 -7.51 -12.44 16.36
C GLY A 8 -6.19 -11.80 15.93
N ALA A 9 -5.10 -12.10 16.66
CA ALA A 9 -3.77 -11.57 16.37
C ALA A 9 -3.22 -12.10 15.04
N ILE A 10 -3.30 -13.42 14.80
CA ILE A 10 -2.87 -14.03 13.54
C ILE A 10 -3.63 -13.40 12.36
N ARG A 11 -4.94 -13.21 12.50
CA ARG A 11 -5.76 -12.58 11.46
C ARG A 11 -5.33 -11.15 11.19
N TRP A 12 -5.03 -10.39 12.24
CA TRP A 12 -4.59 -9.01 12.14
C TRP A 12 -3.29 -8.89 11.34
N VAL A 13 -2.31 -9.75 11.65
CA VAL A 13 -1.03 -9.83 10.93
C VAL A 13 -1.26 -10.25 9.48
N LEU A 14 -2.08 -11.28 9.23
CA LEU A 14 -2.38 -11.75 7.87
C LEU A 14 -3.03 -10.67 7.01
N ASP A 15 -3.93 -9.85 7.56
CA ASP A 15 -4.54 -8.75 6.82
C ASP A 15 -3.46 -7.75 6.35
N ILE A 16 -2.51 -7.40 7.22
CA ILE A 16 -1.42 -6.46 6.91
C ILE A 16 -0.47 -7.05 5.87
N VAL A 17 0.01 -8.28 6.09
CA VAL A 17 0.93 -8.95 5.16
C VAL A 17 0.30 -9.07 3.77
N LYS A 18 -0.98 -9.46 3.69
CA LYS A 18 -1.70 -9.54 2.42
C LYS A 18 -1.83 -8.16 1.76
N THR A 19 -2.17 -7.12 2.51
CA THR A 19 -2.24 -5.75 1.97
C THR A 19 -0.90 -5.34 1.36
N VAL A 20 0.20 -5.51 2.10
CA VAL A 20 1.53 -5.09 1.64
C VAL A 20 1.94 -5.85 0.38
N VAL A 21 1.81 -7.18 0.38
CA VAL A 21 2.18 -8.02 -0.78
C VAL A 21 1.35 -7.66 -2.01
N ILE A 22 0.02 -7.56 -1.87
CA ILE A 22 -0.85 -7.22 -3.00
C ILE A 22 -0.56 -5.81 -3.51
N ALA A 23 -0.35 -4.84 -2.61
CA ALA A 23 -0.03 -3.47 -2.99
C ALA A 23 1.27 -3.37 -3.78
N VAL A 24 2.34 -4.05 -3.33
CA VAL A 24 3.63 -4.10 -4.03
C VAL A 24 3.49 -4.74 -5.40
N LEU A 25 2.75 -5.86 -5.52
CA LEU A 25 2.56 -6.52 -6.81
C LEU A 25 1.81 -5.64 -7.80
N ILE A 26 0.72 -4.99 -7.36
CA ILE A 26 -0.06 -4.08 -8.22
C ILE A 26 0.79 -2.87 -8.62
N SER A 27 1.48 -2.25 -7.66
CA SER A 27 2.28 -1.05 -7.93
C SER A 27 3.42 -1.36 -8.89
N MET A 28 4.06 -2.52 -8.75
CA MET A 28 5.15 -2.96 -9.63
C MET A 28 4.66 -3.17 -11.06
N VAL A 29 3.53 -3.86 -11.26
CA VAL A 29 2.94 -4.05 -12.60
C VAL A 29 2.58 -2.70 -13.24
N LEU A 30 1.90 -1.83 -12.50
CA LEU A 30 1.52 -0.50 -13.00
C LEU A 30 2.73 0.39 -13.30
N ALA A 31 3.74 0.38 -12.42
CA ALA A 31 4.96 1.15 -12.61
C ALA A 31 5.75 0.69 -13.83
N LEU A 32 5.84 -0.62 -14.08
CA LEU A 32 6.50 -1.17 -15.27
C LEU A 32 5.77 -0.77 -16.55
N VAL A 33 4.44 -0.87 -16.58
CA VAL A 33 3.64 -0.39 -17.71
C VAL A 33 3.85 1.10 -17.94
N PHE A 34 3.84 1.90 -16.85
CA PHE A 34 4.07 3.33 -16.94
C PHE A 34 5.48 3.68 -17.44
N ALA A 35 6.51 2.94 -17.02
CA ALA A 35 7.88 3.13 -17.49
C ALA A 35 8.02 2.96 -19.01
N LEU A 36 7.29 1.99 -19.61
CA LEU A 36 7.24 1.83 -21.07
C LEU A 36 6.61 3.03 -21.77
N ILE A 37 5.57 3.62 -21.18
CA ILE A 37 4.91 4.83 -21.69
C ILE A 37 5.85 6.02 -21.61
N VAL A 38 6.53 6.22 -20.47
CA VAL A 38 7.50 7.31 -20.27
C VAL A 38 8.60 7.26 -21.32
N LYS A 39 9.14 6.05 -21.58
CA LYS A 39 10.16 5.83 -22.61
C LYS A 39 9.67 6.20 -24.02
N ALA A 40 8.39 5.99 -24.32
CA ALA A 40 7.81 6.27 -25.63
C ALA A 40 7.36 7.74 -25.81
N ALA A 41 6.96 8.42 -24.73
CA ALA A 41 6.22 9.69 -24.81
C ALA A 41 6.98 10.93 -24.30
N ASN A 42 8.27 10.82 -23.96
CA ASN A 42 9.11 11.92 -23.42
C ASN A 42 8.39 12.75 -22.33
N VAL A 43 7.90 12.03 -21.32
CA VAL A 43 7.12 12.58 -20.22
C VAL A 43 8.04 13.36 -19.27
N SER A 44 7.59 14.53 -18.79
CA SER A 44 8.37 15.35 -17.85
C SER A 44 8.53 14.69 -16.48
N GLU A 45 9.63 14.98 -15.79
CA GLU A 45 9.94 14.41 -14.47
C GLU A 45 8.85 14.67 -13.42
N ASN A 46 8.27 15.87 -13.42
CA ASN A 46 7.16 16.20 -12.53
C ASN A 46 5.94 15.30 -12.76
N ALA A 47 5.58 15.07 -14.03
CA ALA A 47 4.46 14.19 -14.37
C ALA A 47 4.75 12.73 -13.99
N ILE A 48 6.00 12.27 -14.17
CA ILE A 48 6.43 10.94 -13.71
C ILE A 48 6.23 10.79 -12.21
N SER A 49 6.67 11.76 -11.42
CA SER A 49 6.55 11.75 -9.96
C SER A 49 5.08 11.71 -9.51
N TYR A 50 4.21 12.56 -10.09
CA TYR A 50 2.79 12.59 -9.74
C TYR A 50 2.06 11.29 -10.09
N VAL A 51 2.32 10.73 -11.27
CA VAL A 51 1.69 9.46 -11.68
C VAL A 51 2.19 8.30 -10.80
N ASN A 52 3.48 8.26 -10.47
CA ASN A 52 4.02 7.25 -9.57
C ASN A 52 3.39 7.32 -8.17
N GLN A 53 3.16 8.53 -7.67
CA GLN A 53 2.42 8.71 -6.41
C GLN A 53 0.97 8.22 -6.52
N GLY A 54 0.30 8.48 -7.65
CA GLY A 54 -1.03 7.96 -7.94
C GLY A 54 -1.07 6.42 -7.95
N ILE A 55 -0.09 5.78 -8.59
CA ILE A 55 0.06 4.32 -8.63
C ILE A 55 0.17 3.76 -7.21
N LYS A 56 1.02 4.35 -6.35
CA LYS A 56 1.16 3.93 -4.95
C LYS A 56 -0.17 3.99 -4.20
N ILE A 57 -0.91 5.10 -4.33
CA ILE A 57 -2.20 5.31 -3.65
C ILE A 57 -3.24 4.28 -4.10
N VAL A 58 -3.42 4.12 -5.42
CA VAL A 58 -4.43 3.21 -5.99
C VAL A 58 -4.11 1.76 -5.61
N SER A 59 -2.83 1.37 -5.68
CA SER A 59 -2.38 0.02 -5.33
C SER A 59 -2.65 -0.29 -3.85
N MET A 60 -2.31 0.64 -2.96
CA MET A 60 -2.57 0.51 -1.52
C MET A 60 -4.06 0.44 -1.21
N LEU A 61 -4.88 1.27 -1.87
CA LEU A 61 -6.32 1.27 -1.66
C LEU A 61 -6.95 -0.05 -2.10
N ILE A 62 -6.63 -0.54 -3.30
CA ILE A 62 -7.15 -1.80 -3.83
C ILE A 62 -6.72 -2.96 -2.94
N ALA A 63 -5.44 -3.01 -2.54
CA ALA A 63 -4.92 -4.05 -1.67
C ALA A 63 -5.62 -4.05 -0.29
N ALA A 64 -5.79 -2.87 0.32
CA ALA A 64 -6.51 -2.74 1.59
C ALA A 64 -7.98 -3.14 1.44
N LEU A 65 -8.64 -2.75 0.34
CA LEU A 65 -10.01 -3.17 0.04
C LEU A 65 -10.13 -4.68 -0.14
N ILE A 66 -9.13 -5.37 -0.69
CA ILE A 66 -9.17 -6.83 -0.84
C ILE A 66 -8.90 -7.51 0.51
N ALA A 67 -7.82 -7.12 1.19
CA ALA A 67 -7.31 -7.83 2.36
C ALA A 67 -8.06 -7.50 3.66
N PHE A 68 -8.50 -6.26 3.88
CA PHE A 68 -9.15 -5.88 5.12
C PHE A 68 -10.58 -6.46 5.20
N LYS A 69 -10.89 -7.05 6.35
CA LYS A 69 -12.17 -7.71 6.61
C LYS A 69 -13.26 -6.70 7.01
N ARG A 70 -14.50 -6.97 6.59
CA ARG A 70 -15.74 -6.23 6.93
C ARG A 70 -15.84 -5.96 8.43
N GLY A 71 -16.15 -4.71 8.81
CA GLY A 71 -16.51 -4.33 10.19
C GLY A 71 -15.36 -4.37 11.20
N GLY A 72 -14.11 -4.46 10.74
CA GLY A 72 -12.94 -4.41 11.60
C GLY A 72 -12.79 -3.06 12.31
N LYS A 73 -12.66 -3.08 13.63
CA LYS A 73 -12.23 -1.90 14.41
C LYS A 73 -10.76 -1.58 14.09
N GLY A 74 -10.39 -0.30 14.09
CA GLY A 74 -9.00 0.13 13.96
C GLY A 74 -8.41 0.13 12.54
N GLY A 75 -9.22 0.41 11.51
CA GLY A 75 -8.74 0.54 10.13
C GLY A 75 -7.62 1.57 9.95
N TRP A 76 -7.61 2.62 10.78
CA TRP A 76 -6.53 3.61 10.79
C TRP A 76 -5.19 3.03 11.25
N ILE A 77 -5.15 2.22 12.33
CA ILE A 77 -3.91 1.58 12.82
C ILE A 77 -3.42 0.54 11.82
N LYS A 78 -4.32 -0.34 11.36
CA LYS A 78 -3.97 -1.35 10.34
C LYS A 78 -3.44 -0.68 9.07
N GLY A 79 -4.09 0.39 8.65
CA GLY A 79 -3.70 1.21 7.52
C GLY A 79 -2.31 1.84 7.71
N LEU A 80 -2.07 2.47 8.85
CA LEU A 80 -0.78 3.07 9.20
C LEU A 80 0.36 2.05 9.10
N VAL A 81 0.21 0.90 9.78
CA VAL A 81 1.23 -0.15 9.79
C VAL A 81 1.45 -0.72 8.39
N SER A 82 0.37 -0.96 7.64
CA SER A 82 0.46 -1.43 6.25
C SER A 82 1.16 -0.41 5.34
N GLY A 83 0.89 0.88 5.51
CA GLY A 83 1.51 1.95 4.74
C GLY A 83 3.01 2.08 5.00
N LEU A 84 3.43 2.03 6.26
CA LEU A 84 4.85 2.04 6.62
C LEU A 84 5.58 0.81 6.10
N LEU A 85 5.00 -0.38 6.27
CA LEU A 85 5.57 -1.62 5.74
C LEU A 85 5.62 -1.64 4.22
N TYR A 86 4.61 -1.07 3.55
CA TYR A 86 4.60 -0.91 2.10
C TYR A 86 5.75 -0.05 1.60
N VAL A 87 6.05 1.08 2.27
CA VAL A 87 7.18 1.95 1.91
C VAL A 87 8.49 1.18 1.97
N ILE A 88 8.75 0.49 3.09
CA ILE A 88 9.98 -0.29 3.31
C ILE A 88 10.09 -1.41 2.27
N THR A 89 9.01 -2.17 2.07
CA THR A 89 8.99 -3.34 1.18
C THR A 89 9.12 -2.91 -0.28
N SER A 90 8.39 -1.88 -0.70
CA SER A 90 8.43 -1.38 -2.08
C SER A 90 9.80 -0.81 -2.40
N PHE A 91 10.36 0.02 -1.51
CA PHE A 91 11.73 0.52 -1.67
C PHE A 91 12.71 -0.64 -1.87
N THR A 92 12.68 -1.63 -0.99
CA THR A 92 13.54 -2.81 -1.09
C THR A 92 13.38 -3.53 -2.42
N VAL A 93 12.14 -3.79 -2.86
CA VAL A 93 11.85 -4.49 -4.12
C VAL A 93 12.32 -3.68 -5.33
N PHE A 94 12.03 -2.38 -5.39
CA PHE A 94 12.43 -1.53 -6.51
C PHE A 94 13.95 -1.32 -6.56
N SER A 95 14.63 -1.15 -5.43
CA SER A 95 16.09 -1.06 -5.36
C SER A 95 16.76 -2.36 -5.83
N LEU A 96 16.21 -3.53 -5.45
CA LEU A 96 16.71 -4.82 -5.96
C LEU A 96 16.55 -4.95 -7.48
N ILE A 97 15.47 -4.41 -8.05
CA ILE A 97 15.25 -4.39 -9.51
C ILE A 97 16.20 -3.40 -10.19
N ALA A 98 16.43 -2.23 -9.59
CA ALA A 98 17.33 -1.21 -10.12
C ALA A 98 18.81 -1.64 -10.03
N GLY A 99 19.14 -2.55 -9.12
CA GLY A 99 20.52 -2.99 -8.87
C GLY A 99 21.35 -2.01 -8.06
N ASP A 100 20.72 -0.96 -7.51
CA ASP A 100 21.36 0.03 -6.66
C ASP A 100 20.56 0.21 -5.36
N PHE A 101 21.27 0.24 -4.24
CA PHE A 101 20.70 0.31 -2.90
C PHE A 101 21.27 1.50 -2.16
N THR A 102 20.76 2.67 -2.50
CA THR A 102 21.09 3.96 -1.87
C THR A 102 20.02 4.28 -0.83
N PHE A 103 20.39 4.23 0.45
CA PHE A 103 19.49 4.63 1.54
C PHE A 103 19.04 6.11 1.44
N GLU A 104 19.76 6.92 0.67
CA GLU A 104 19.43 8.32 0.39
C GLU A 104 18.11 8.48 -0.38
N ASP A 105 17.72 7.47 -1.17
CA ASP A 105 16.47 7.43 -1.93
C ASP A 105 15.24 7.17 -1.04
N LEU A 106 15.44 6.70 0.20
CA LEU A 106 14.38 6.48 1.16
C LEU A 106 14.27 7.67 2.11
N THR A 107 13.35 8.60 1.81
CA THR A 107 13.25 9.85 2.55
C THR A 107 12.24 9.80 3.69
N TRP A 108 12.36 10.71 4.67
CA TRP A 108 11.34 10.89 5.71
C TRP A 108 9.95 11.21 5.14
N MET A 109 9.92 11.87 3.97
CA MET A 109 8.67 12.19 3.27
C MET A 109 7.97 10.94 2.73
N ASP A 110 8.71 9.90 2.33
CA ASP A 110 8.12 8.62 1.93
C ASP A 110 7.41 7.94 3.09
N PHE A 111 7.99 8.00 4.29
CA PHE A 111 7.34 7.48 5.49
C PHE A 111 6.09 8.27 5.87
N LEU A 112 6.16 9.60 5.84
CA LEU A 112 5.01 10.47 6.13
C LEU A 112 3.87 10.25 5.14
N THR A 113 4.18 10.21 3.84
CA THR A 113 3.18 9.99 2.80
C THR A 113 2.64 8.57 2.84
N GLY A 114 3.50 7.56 3.03
CA GLY A 114 3.09 6.17 3.19
C GLY A 114 2.18 5.96 4.41
N ALA A 115 2.51 6.60 5.54
CA ALA A 115 1.67 6.61 6.73
C ALA A 115 0.30 7.26 6.45
N ALA A 116 0.29 8.46 5.85
CA ALA A 116 -0.94 9.18 5.54
C ALA A 116 -1.84 8.40 4.57
N VAL A 117 -1.28 7.91 3.47
CA VAL A 117 -1.95 7.08 2.47
C VAL A 117 -2.47 5.79 3.12
N GLY A 118 -1.65 5.12 3.92
CA GLY A 118 -2.02 3.91 4.63
C GLY A 118 -3.22 4.12 5.55
N VAL A 119 -3.19 5.16 6.38
CA VAL A 119 -4.32 5.53 7.27
C VAL A 119 -5.59 5.79 6.46
N ILE A 120 -5.52 6.64 5.44
CA ILE A 120 -6.67 7.02 4.62
C ILE A 120 -7.27 5.78 3.94
N CYS A 121 -6.43 4.99 3.27
CA CYS A 121 -6.87 3.77 2.59
C CYS A 121 -7.45 2.74 3.57
N GLY A 122 -6.84 2.60 4.75
CA GLY A 122 -7.29 1.68 5.77
C GLY A 122 -8.64 2.05 6.36
N VAL A 123 -8.88 3.34 6.61
CA VAL A 123 -10.20 3.86 7.06
C VAL A 123 -11.25 3.65 5.98
N ILE A 124 -10.95 4.00 4.72
CA ILE A 124 -11.87 3.79 3.59
C ILE A 124 -12.21 2.30 3.46
N ALA A 125 -11.20 1.42 3.49
CA ALA A 125 -11.40 -0.01 3.25
C ALA A 125 -12.30 -0.70 4.29
N VAL A 126 -12.18 -0.33 5.57
CA VAL A 126 -13.04 -0.90 6.62
C VAL A 126 -14.46 -0.31 6.62
N ASN A 127 -14.62 0.92 6.12
CA ASN A 127 -15.92 1.63 6.10
C ASN A 127 -16.75 1.33 4.85
N VAL A 128 -16.15 1.32 3.65
CA VAL A 128 -16.87 1.06 2.38
C VAL A 128 -17.56 -0.29 2.41
N LYS A 129 -16.88 -1.31 2.93
CA LYS A 129 -17.48 -2.63 3.05
C LYS A 129 -18.64 -2.69 4.05
N LYS A 130 -18.80 -1.75 4.98
CA LYS A 130 -19.93 -1.73 5.92
C LYS A 130 -21.27 -1.38 5.24
N SER A 131 -21.23 -0.67 4.10
CA SER A 131 -22.42 -0.10 3.45
C SER A 131 -23.20 -1.07 2.56
N GLU A 132 -22.59 -2.18 2.11
CA GLU A 132 -23.20 -3.12 1.13
C GLU A 132 -24.30 -4.03 1.73
N LYS A 133 -24.77 -3.75 2.96
CA LYS A 133 -25.78 -4.58 3.66
C LYS A 133 -27.01 -3.81 4.16
N ASN A 134 -27.17 -2.54 3.75
CA ASN A 134 -28.35 -1.73 4.07
C ASN A 134 -29.24 -1.49 2.83
N THR A 135 -29.16 -2.36 1.82
CA THR A 135 -30.06 -2.36 0.66
C THR A 135 -30.44 -3.78 0.33
#